data_AF-A0A512J4K2-F1
#
_entry.id   AF-A0A512J4K2-F1
#
_cell.length_a   1.000
_cell.length_b   1.000
_cell.length_c   1.000
_cell.angle_alpha   90.00
_cell.angle_beta   90.00
_cell.angle_gamma   90.00
#
_symmetry.space_group_name_H-M   'P 1'
#
loop_
_entity.id
_entity.type
_entity.pdbx_description
1 polymer ?
#
loop_
_entity_poly.entity_id
_entity_poly.type
_entity_poly.pdbx_seq_one_letter_code
_entity_poly.pdbx_strand_id
1 'polypeptide(L)'
;MTIANLSKRLEKIEAARHVGAPKGLVSFVPLTDEEEADAKRNWRQWVADGRAKLQWGCIVIPAPKLTVEEWVAETTKYRGEPVH
;
A
#
# COMPACT_ATOMS: atom_id res chain seq x y z
N MET A 1 30.35 -17.92 0.14
CA MET A 1 29.67 -16.69 0.62
C MET A 1 30.57 -16.04 1.66
N THR A 2 30.99 -14.79 1.48
CA THR A 2 32.01 -14.12 2.34
C THR A 2 31.37 -13.03 3.21
N ILE A 3 32.04 -12.65 4.31
CA ILE A 3 31.59 -11.56 5.21
C ILE A 3 31.40 -10.25 4.43
N ALA A 4 32.31 -9.92 3.51
CA ALA A 4 32.18 -8.75 2.65
C ALA A 4 30.92 -8.76 1.76
N ASN A 5 30.49 -9.94 1.30
CA ASN A 5 29.24 -10.08 0.54
C ASN A 5 27.99 -9.93 1.42
N LEU A 6 28.08 -10.33 2.70
CA LEU A 6 27.00 -10.10 3.67
C LEU A 6 26.84 -8.61 3.98
N SER A 7 27.94 -7.90 4.26
CA SER A 7 27.92 -6.45 4.54
C SER A 7 27.33 -5.64 3.38
N LYS A 8 27.75 -5.88 2.13
CA LYS A 8 27.18 -5.21 0.95
C LYS A 8 25.69 -5.47 0.77
N ARG A 9 25.22 -6.68 1.08
CA ARG A 9 23.78 -7.01 1.03
C ARG A 9 23.02 -6.28 2.12
N LEU A 10 23.60 -6.15 3.31
CA LEU A 10 23.02 -5.46 4.45
C LEU A 10 22.89 -3.96 4.18
N GLU A 11 23.96 -3.32 3.69
CA GLU A 11 23.95 -1.91 3.26
C GLU A 11 22.88 -1.65 2.19
N LYS A 12 22.74 -2.56 1.21
CA LYS A 12 21.71 -2.44 0.17
C LYS A 12 20.30 -2.56 0.74
N ILE A 13 20.09 -3.43 1.73
CA ILE A 13 18.80 -3.58 2.43
C ILE A 13 18.51 -2.33 3.26
N GLU A 14 19.48 -1.83 4.01
CA GLU A 14 19.32 -0.64 4.85
C GLU A 14 19.10 0.63 4.02
N ALA A 15 19.83 0.79 2.91
CA ALA A 15 19.62 1.89 1.96
C ALA A 15 18.23 1.82 1.27
N ALA A 16 17.69 0.60 1.10
CA ALA A 16 16.34 0.40 0.56
C ALA A 16 15.24 0.60 1.61
N ARG A 17 15.55 0.60 2.91
CA ARG A 17 14.57 0.89 3.96
C ARG A 17 14.29 2.39 3.95
N HIS A 18 13.04 2.76 3.69
CA HIS A 18 12.60 4.13 3.91
C HIS A 18 12.71 4.48 5.40
N VAL A 19 13.61 5.40 5.72
CA VAL A 19 13.92 5.84 7.08
C VAL A 19 12.99 6.97 7.54
N GLY A 20 12.41 7.72 6.59
CA GLY A 20 11.50 8.84 6.86
C GLY A 20 10.10 8.41 7.31
N ALA A 21 9.50 9.19 8.21
CA ALA A 21 8.09 9.05 8.55
C ALA A 21 7.22 9.40 7.32
N PRO A 22 6.12 8.67 7.07
CA PRO A 22 5.18 9.01 6.02
C PRO A 22 4.57 10.40 6.27
N LYS A 23 4.39 11.17 5.20
CA LYS A 23 3.78 12.51 5.21
C LYS A 23 2.26 12.45 5.36
N GLY A 24 1.65 11.30 5.06
CA GLY A 24 0.20 11.11 5.10
C GLY A 24 -0.24 9.69 4.76
N LEU A 25 -1.56 9.52 4.69
CA LEU A 25 -2.25 8.28 4.37
C LEU A 25 -3.16 8.52 3.16
N VAL A 26 -3.09 7.63 2.17
CA VAL A 26 -4.00 7.58 1.03
C VAL A 26 -4.61 6.19 1.01
N SER A 27 -5.93 6.11 1.11
CA SER A 27 -6.65 4.84 1.05
C SER A 27 -7.61 4.83 -0.12
N PHE A 28 -7.57 3.75 -0.90
CA PHE A 28 -8.56 3.47 -1.95
C PHE A 28 -9.72 2.60 -1.43
N VAL A 29 -9.73 2.30 -0.13
CA VAL A 29 -10.82 1.64 0.57
C VAL A 29 -11.27 2.51 1.74
N PRO A 30 -12.55 2.46 2.14
CA PRO A 30 -12.98 3.06 3.40
C PRO A 30 -12.19 2.44 4.57
N LEU A 31 -11.80 3.27 5.54
CA LEU A 31 -11.17 2.84 6.78
C LEU A 31 -11.99 3.39 7.95
N THR A 32 -11.98 2.67 9.07
CA THR A 32 -12.43 3.25 10.34
C THR A 32 -11.35 4.17 10.93
N ASP A 33 -11.74 5.01 11.89
CA ASP A 33 -10.79 5.86 12.61
C ASP A 33 -9.71 5.04 13.33
N GLU A 34 -10.07 3.86 13.87
CA GLU A 34 -9.08 2.97 14.49
C GLU A 34 -8.10 2.39 13.46
N GLU A 35 -8.59 2.01 12.28
CA GLU A 35 -7.74 1.49 11.21
C GLU A 35 -6.80 2.56 10.65
N GLU A 36 -7.28 3.80 10.51
CA GLU A 36 -6.45 4.93 10.12
C GLU A 36 -5.35 5.23 11.15
N ALA A 37 -5.71 5.24 12.44
CA ALA A 37 -4.75 5.45 13.52
C ALA A 37 -3.71 4.32 13.57
N ASP A 38 -4.15 3.07 13.40
CA ASP A 38 -3.27 1.91 13.36
C ASP A 38 -2.34 1.95 12.14
N ALA A 39 -2.86 2.26 10.95
CA ALA A 39 -2.08 2.40 9.73
C ALA A 39 -0.98 3.44 9.89
N LYS A 40 -1.28 4.60 10.51
CA LYS A 40 -0.28 5.66 10.76
C LYS A 40 0.78 5.24 11.78
N ARG A 41 0.37 4.62 12.89
CA ARG A 41 1.28 4.21 13.98
C ARG A 41 2.15 3.03 13.57
N ASN A 42 1.56 2.05 12.90
CA ASN A 42 2.15 0.75 12.59
C ASN A 42 2.43 0.56 11.09
N TRP A 43 2.64 1.66 10.35
CA TRP A 43 2.79 1.64 8.89
C TRP A 43 3.87 0.70 8.37
N ARG A 44 4.97 0.53 9.11
CA ARG A 44 6.06 -0.38 8.71
C ARG A 44 5.58 -1.83 8.70
N GLN A 45 4.77 -2.21 9.69
CA GLN A 45 4.16 -3.54 9.77
C GLN A 45 3.17 -3.72 8.63
N TRP A 46 2.32 -2.73 8.36
CA TRP A 46 1.38 -2.78 7.24
C TRP A 46 2.06 -2.92 5.88
N VAL A 47 3.21 -2.25 5.69
CA VAL A 47 4.01 -2.42 4.47
C VAL A 47 4.67 -3.80 4.40
N ALA A 48 5.18 -4.31 5.52
CA ALA A 48 5.77 -5.66 5.59
C ALA A 48 4.73 -6.76 5.31
N ASP A 49 3.50 -6.57 5.79
CA ASP A 49 2.37 -7.49 5.60
C ASP A 49 1.71 -7.35 4.22
N GLY A 50 2.18 -6.42 3.37
CA GLY A 50 1.62 -6.14 2.05
C GLY A 50 0.24 -5.47 2.07
N ARG A 51 -0.26 -5.06 3.25
CA ARG A 51 -1.52 -4.32 3.44
C ARG A 51 -1.43 -2.89 2.93
N ALA A 52 -0.23 -2.31 2.94
CA ALA A 52 0.05 -1.00 2.40
C ALA A 52 1.35 -1.01 1.59
N LYS A 53 1.56 0.05 0.83
CA LYS A 53 2.86 0.35 0.20
C LYS A 53 3.24 1.79 0.50
N LEU A 54 4.53 2.07 0.53
CA LEU A 54 5.00 3.43 0.65
C LEU A 54 5.20 4.03 -0.75
N GLN A 55 4.51 5.10 -1.08
CA GLN A 55 4.57 5.75 -2.38
C GLN A 55 4.35 7.25 -2.25
N TRP A 56 5.12 8.05 -2.99
CA TRP A 56 5.08 9.53 -2.92
C TRP A 56 5.30 10.11 -1.51
N GLY A 57 5.96 9.35 -0.63
CA GLY A 57 6.12 9.71 0.78
C GLY A 57 4.87 9.48 1.65
N CYS A 58 3.84 8.82 1.13
CA CYS A 58 2.62 8.48 1.86
C CYS A 58 2.48 6.97 2.04
N ILE A 59 1.73 6.57 3.05
CA ILE A 59 1.20 5.20 3.19
C ILE A 59 0.05 5.10 2.20
N VAL A 60 0.12 4.15 1.28
CA VAL A 60 -0.93 3.90 0.28
C VAL A 60 -1.53 2.53 0.53
N ILE A 61 -2.82 2.50 0.86
CA ILE A 61 -3.60 1.27 1.00
C ILE A 61 -4.31 1.04 -0.33
N PRO A 62 -3.88 0.03 -1.12
CA PRO A 62 -4.45 -0.21 -2.44
C PRO A 62 -5.89 -0.73 -2.32
N ALA A 63 -6.69 -0.46 -3.35
CA ALA A 63 -7.95 -1.17 -3.51
C ALA A 63 -7.67 -2.68 -3.68
N PRO A 64 -8.58 -3.55 -3.23
CA PRO A 64 -8.48 -4.97 -3.51
C PRO A 64 -8.41 -5.20 -5.02
N LYS A 65 -7.61 -6.19 -5.43
CA LYS A 65 -7.62 -6.66 -6.81
C LYS A 65 -8.87 -7.50 -6.99
N LEU A 66 -9.84 -6.95 -7.71
CA LEU A 66 -11.05 -7.65 -8.08
C LEU A 66 -10.77 -8.60 -9.26
N THR A 67 -11.47 -9.73 -9.27
CA THR A 67 -11.69 -10.52 -10.47
C THR A 67 -12.50 -9.72 -11.50
N VAL A 68 -12.58 -10.21 -12.74
CA VAL A 68 -13.39 -9.56 -13.78
C VAL A 68 -14.86 -9.54 -13.36
N GLU A 69 -15.35 -10.62 -12.77
CA GLU A 69 -16.71 -10.80 -12.30
C GLU A 69 -17.05 -9.79 -11.18
N GLU A 70 -16.18 -9.68 -10.17
CA GLU A 70 -16.35 -8.73 -9.06
C GLU A 70 -16.29 -7.29 -9.55
N TRP A 71 -15.37 -6.98 -10.47
CA TRP A 71 -15.27 -5.65 -11.07
C TRP A 71 -16.52 -5.28 -11.87
N VAL A 72 -17.09 -6.23 -12.64
CA VAL A 72 -18.34 -6.01 -13.37
C VAL A 72 -19.48 -5.76 -12.38
N ALA A 73 -19.63 -6.57 -11.34
CA ALA A 73 -20.66 -6.37 -10.33
C ALA A 73 -20.57 -4.98 -9.67
N GLU A 74 -19.35 -4.55 -9.32
CA GLU A 74 -19.13 -3.25 -8.68
C GLU A 74 -19.35 -2.06 -9.64
N THR A 75 -18.99 -2.22 -10.92
CA THR A 75 -19.05 -1.13 -11.91
C THR A 75 -20.35 -1.06 -12.71
N THR A 76 -21.22 -2.08 -12.63
CA THR A 76 -22.50 -2.10 -13.37
C THR A 76 -23.35 -0.87 -13.08
N LYS A 77 -23.38 -0.38 -11.84
CA LYS A 77 -24.11 0.83 -11.44
C LYS A 77 -23.61 2.13 -12.07
N TYR A 78 -22.39 2.15 -12.61
CA TYR A 78 -21.80 3.32 -13.26
C TYR A 78 -21.95 3.29 -14.79
N ARG A 79 -22.43 2.19 -15.36
CA ARG A 79 -22.77 2.11 -16.78
C ARG A 79 -24.16 2.74 -16.96
N GLY A 80 -24.21 4.07 -17.03
CA GLY A 80 -25.39 4.76 -17.55
C GLY A 80 -25.68 4.32 -18.99
N GLU A 81 -26.95 4.44 -19.40
CA GLU A 81 -27.33 4.27 -20.81
C GLU A 81 -26.49 5.18 -21.71
N PRO A 82 -26.08 4.73 -22.90
CA PRO A 82 -25.33 5.56 -23.83
C PRO A 82 -26.16 6.81 -24.13
N VAL A 83 -25.57 7.98 -23.88
CA VAL A 83 -26.12 9.25 -24.36
C VAL A 83 -26.06 9.20 -25.89
N HIS A 84 -27.20 8.91 -26.51
CA HIS A 84 -27.40 8.90 -27.96
C HIS A 84 -27.43 10.32 -28.53
#